data_AF-A0A963A038-F1
#
_entry.id   AF-A0A963A038-F1
#
_cell.length_a   1.000
_cell.length_b   1.000
_cell.length_c   1.000
_cell.angle_alpha   90.00
_cell.angle_beta   90.00
_cell.angle_gamma   90.00
#
_symmetry.space_group_name_H-M   'P 1'
#
loop_
_entity.id
_entity.type
_entity.pdbx_description
1 polymer ?
#
loop_
_entity_poly.entity_id
_entity_poly.type
_entity_poly.pdbx_seq_one_letter_code
_entity_poly.pdbx_strand_id
1 'polypeptide(L)'
;MESESLYDAYNRYFKVIRADTPELQDEVHRLRYQVYCVEHQFENADDFPDGMERDKYDEHSVHSLLIHKPSGAIAGSVRLVLPVTNRSDAGLPIGEVCREAALYDDSLFRREYAAEVSRFAIAKTFRRRIGEQGSPCGVTEESLRAIDVAAELNNDRRVAHHLTLGLISSLVEMSVE
;
A
#
# COMPACT_ATOMS: atom_id res chain seq x y z
N MET A 1 -30.17 -16.09 -13.45
CA MET A 1 -29.53 -15.49 -12.27
C MET A 1 -28.24 -14.89 -12.78
N GLU A 2 -28.19 -13.58 -12.96
CA GLU A 2 -26.96 -12.91 -13.44
C GLU A 2 -25.82 -13.19 -12.47
N SER A 3 -24.68 -13.64 -12.99
CA SER A 3 -23.46 -13.77 -12.20
C SER A 3 -23.01 -12.37 -11.79
N GLU A 4 -22.82 -12.16 -10.49
CA GLU A 4 -22.23 -10.92 -9.97
C GLU A 4 -20.89 -10.62 -10.68
N SER A 5 -20.71 -9.38 -11.13
CA SER A 5 -19.46 -8.98 -11.79
C SER A 5 -18.31 -8.90 -10.78
N LEU A 6 -17.07 -9.07 -11.24
CA LEU A 6 -15.90 -8.89 -10.38
C LEU A 6 -15.86 -7.48 -9.76
N TYR A 7 -16.30 -6.47 -10.51
CA TYR A 7 -16.36 -5.09 -10.05
C TYR A 7 -17.32 -4.92 -8.87
N ASP A 8 -18.55 -5.46 -8.99
CA ASP A 8 -19.56 -5.36 -7.94
C ASP A 8 -19.16 -6.15 -6.70
N ALA A 9 -18.63 -7.36 -6.91
CA ALA A 9 -18.09 -8.18 -5.83
C ALA A 9 -16.95 -7.45 -5.11
N TYR A 10 -16.00 -6.88 -5.85
CA TYR A 10 -14.88 -6.16 -5.26
C TYR A 10 -15.35 -4.94 -4.46
N ASN A 11 -16.22 -4.13 -5.04
CA ASN A 11 -16.75 -2.92 -4.40
C ASN A 11 -17.66 -3.23 -3.22
N ARG A 12 -18.20 -4.43 -3.08
CA ARG A 12 -18.88 -4.83 -1.85
C ARG A 12 -17.93 -4.90 -0.65
N TYR A 13 -16.72 -5.40 -0.86
CA TYR A 13 -15.77 -5.69 0.23
C TYR A 13 -14.71 -4.63 0.42
N PHE A 14 -14.29 -3.95 -0.65
CA PHE A 14 -13.15 -3.06 -0.60
C PHE A 14 -13.52 -1.66 -1.04
N LYS A 15 -12.87 -0.68 -0.39
CA LYS A 15 -12.89 0.72 -0.78
C LYS A 15 -11.46 1.21 -0.83
N VAL A 16 -11.12 1.94 -1.88
CA VAL A 16 -9.90 2.76 -1.91
C VAL A 16 -10.24 4.14 -1.37
N ILE A 17 -9.37 4.67 -0.52
CA ILE A 17 -9.41 6.07 -0.11
C ILE A 17 -8.03 6.70 -0.32
N ARG A 18 -8.02 7.96 -0.73
CA ARG A 18 -6.79 8.77 -0.70
C ARG A 18 -6.43 9.08 0.74
N ALA A 19 -5.15 9.09 1.06
CA ALA A 19 -4.64 9.53 2.36
C ALA A 19 -4.16 10.99 2.24
N ASP A 20 -5.11 11.91 2.19
CA ASP A 20 -4.90 13.36 2.02
C ASP A 20 -5.11 14.18 3.31
N THR A 21 -5.45 13.52 4.41
CA THR A 21 -5.45 14.14 5.75
C THR A 21 -4.29 13.61 6.59
N PRO A 22 -3.81 14.38 7.59
CA PRO A 22 -2.74 13.94 8.49
C PRO A 22 -3.06 12.59 9.16
N GLU A 23 -4.31 12.37 9.54
CA GLU A 23 -4.75 11.14 10.20
C GLU A 23 -4.65 9.93 9.26
N LEU A 24 -5.01 10.09 7.98
CA LEU A 24 -4.91 9.03 7.00
C LEU A 24 -3.45 8.77 6.59
N GLN A 25 -2.61 9.80 6.55
CA GLN A 25 -1.18 9.65 6.32
C GLN A 25 -0.50 8.90 7.47
N ASP A 26 -0.84 9.24 8.71
CA ASP A 26 -0.38 8.50 9.89
C ASP A 26 -0.71 6.99 9.79
N GLU A 27 -1.93 6.65 9.35
CA GLU A 27 -2.31 5.26 9.12
C GLU A 27 -1.48 4.57 8.03
N VAL A 28 -1.14 5.27 6.93
CA VAL A 28 -0.22 4.78 5.91
C VAL A 28 1.15 4.49 6.52
N HIS A 29 1.71 5.41 7.31
CA HIS A 29 3.04 5.26 7.91
C HIS A 29 3.08 4.15 8.97
N ARG A 30 2.02 3.98 9.77
CA ARG A 30 1.87 2.86 10.71
C ARG A 30 1.82 1.52 9.97
N LEU A 31 1.03 1.42 8.90
CA LEU A 31 0.97 0.20 8.09
C LEU A 31 2.33 -0.12 7.48
N ARG A 32 3.00 0.87 6.91
CA ARG A 32 4.34 0.71 6.34
C ARG A 32 5.35 0.27 7.39
N TYR A 33 5.33 0.85 8.59
CA TYR A 33 6.20 0.41 9.69
C TYR A 33 6.00 -1.08 10.02
N GLN A 34 4.75 -1.52 10.16
CA GLN A 34 4.46 -2.92 10.41
C GLN A 34 5.00 -3.83 9.30
N VAL A 35 4.79 -3.48 8.03
CA VAL A 35 5.24 -4.31 6.91
C VAL A 35 6.76 -4.25 6.72
N TYR A 36 7.35 -3.07 6.63
CA TYR A 36 8.74 -2.88 6.22
C TYR A 36 9.75 -2.99 7.37
N CYS A 37 9.40 -2.56 8.58
CA CYS A 37 10.30 -2.60 9.74
C CYS A 37 10.11 -3.86 10.58
N VAL A 38 8.86 -4.15 10.97
CA VAL A 38 8.56 -5.24 11.92
C VAL A 38 8.53 -6.60 11.23
N GLU A 39 7.76 -6.73 10.15
CA GLU A 39 7.50 -8.02 9.51
C GLU A 39 8.63 -8.47 8.59
N HIS A 40 9.12 -7.57 7.73
CA HIS A 40 10.13 -7.91 6.72
C HIS A 40 11.55 -7.42 7.04
N GLN A 41 11.70 -6.49 7.98
CA GLN A 41 13.01 -5.93 8.39
C GLN A 41 13.82 -5.39 7.20
N PHE A 42 13.13 -4.83 6.20
CA PHE A 42 13.78 -4.12 5.10
C PHE A 42 14.33 -2.78 5.55
N GLU A 43 13.67 -2.15 6.51
CA GLU A 43 14.09 -0.91 7.16
C GLU A 43 14.37 -1.18 8.64
N ASN A 44 15.23 -0.39 9.26
CA ASN A 44 15.57 -0.53 10.67
C ASN A 44 14.46 0.08 11.55
N ALA A 45 13.84 -0.71 12.42
CA ALA A 45 12.78 -0.25 13.30
C ALA A 45 13.24 0.84 14.29
N ASP A 46 14.53 0.86 14.66
CA ASP A 46 15.10 1.85 15.57
C ASP A 46 15.14 3.26 14.96
N ASP A 47 15.08 3.37 13.63
CA ASP A 47 15.02 4.67 12.93
C ASP A 47 13.62 5.31 13.04
N PHE A 48 12.61 4.55 13.48
CA PHE A 48 11.20 4.97 13.59
C PHE A 48 10.62 4.68 14.99
N PRO A 49 11.10 5.39 16.04
CA PRO A 49 10.70 5.11 17.42
C PRO A 49 9.22 5.43 17.72
N ASP A 50 8.55 6.17 16.85
CA ASP A 50 7.12 6.48 16.90
C ASP A 50 6.24 5.42 16.21
N GLY A 51 6.86 4.38 15.64
CA GLY A 51 6.14 3.31 14.92
C GLY A 51 5.59 3.76 13.56
N MET A 52 6.19 4.76 12.92
CA MET A 52 5.77 5.31 11.64
C MET A 52 6.92 5.35 10.63
N GLU A 53 6.85 4.49 9.59
CA GLU A 53 7.89 4.49 8.55
C GLU A 53 7.66 5.63 7.56
N ARG A 54 8.67 6.49 7.47
CA ARG A 54 8.71 7.72 6.67
C ARG A 54 10.08 7.89 6.04
N ASP A 55 10.11 8.34 4.80
CA ASP A 55 11.36 8.72 4.14
C ASP A 55 11.23 10.12 3.50
N LYS A 56 12.34 10.61 2.94
CA LYS A 56 12.38 11.94 2.30
C LYS A 56 11.47 12.08 1.07
N TYR A 57 11.02 10.97 0.48
CA TYR A 57 10.15 10.99 -0.70
C TYR A 57 8.69 11.25 -0.35
N ASP A 58 8.31 11.04 0.92
CA ASP A 58 6.95 11.26 1.39
C ASP A 58 6.51 12.74 1.28
N GLU A 59 7.45 13.71 1.27
CA GLU A 59 7.15 15.15 1.12
C GLU A 59 6.46 15.48 -0.22
N HIS A 60 6.73 14.71 -1.27
CA HIS A 60 6.19 14.92 -2.62
C HIS A 60 5.50 13.65 -3.15
N SER A 61 4.95 12.86 -2.23
CA SER A 61 4.21 11.66 -2.56
C SER A 61 2.72 11.82 -2.28
N VAL A 62 1.93 11.06 -3.03
CA VAL A 62 0.53 10.80 -2.72
C VAL A 62 0.37 9.34 -2.36
N HIS A 63 -0.59 9.08 -1.47
CA HIS A 63 -0.81 7.76 -0.91
C HIS A 63 -2.29 7.39 -0.98
N SER A 64 -2.54 6.09 -1.10
CA SER A 64 -3.88 5.52 -0.98
C SER A 64 -3.88 4.40 0.04
N LEU A 65 -5.01 4.25 0.72
CA LEU A 65 -5.33 3.14 1.61
C LEU A 65 -6.42 2.28 0.98
N LEU A 66 -6.27 0.97 1.12
CA LEU A 66 -7.30 -0.01 0.81
C LEU A 66 -8.00 -0.41 2.11
N ILE A 67 -9.30 -0.21 2.18
CA ILE A 67 -10.14 -0.48 3.36
C ILE A 67 -11.02 -1.70 3.08
N HIS A 68 -11.04 -2.66 4.01
CA HIS A 68 -12.00 -3.74 4.03
C HIS A 68 -13.30 -3.25 4.69
N LYS A 69 -14.33 -3.01 3.88
CA LYS A 69 -15.59 -2.38 4.27
C LYS A 69 -16.30 -3.08 5.44
N PRO A 70 -16.46 -4.42 5.47
CA PRO A 70 -17.16 -5.10 6.57
C PRO A 70 -16.53 -4.81 7.94
N SER A 71 -15.21 -4.94 8.04
CA SER A 71 -14.48 -4.77 9.30
C SER A 71 -14.03 -3.34 9.60
N GLY A 72 -14.01 -2.46 8.59
CA GLY A 72 -13.35 -1.14 8.64
C GLY A 72 -11.81 -1.18 8.68
N ALA A 73 -11.19 -2.36 8.68
CA ALA A 73 -9.74 -2.49 8.77
C ALA A 73 -9.01 -2.05 7.49
N ILE A 74 -7.80 -1.52 7.67
CA ILE A 74 -6.88 -1.23 6.56
C ILE A 74 -6.28 -2.55 6.07
N ALA A 75 -6.51 -2.85 4.80
CA ALA A 75 -6.01 -4.02 4.12
C ALA A 75 -4.67 -3.77 3.40
N GLY A 76 -4.38 -2.54 2.99
CA GLY A 76 -3.15 -2.20 2.28
C GLY A 76 -2.97 -0.70 2.04
N SER A 77 -1.79 -0.34 1.53
CA SER A 77 -1.47 1.00 1.04
C SER A 77 -0.54 0.97 -0.16
N VAL A 78 -0.52 2.04 -0.93
CA VAL A 78 0.47 2.25 -1.99
C VAL A 78 0.86 3.72 -2.08
N ARG A 79 2.13 3.98 -2.44
CA ARG A 79 2.69 5.31 -2.64
C ARG A 79 2.96 5.57 -4.12
N LEU A 80 2.65 6.78 -4.57
CA LEU A 80 3.09 7.33 -5.84
C LEU A 80 3.93 8.58 -5.57
N VAL A 81 5.21 8.53 -5.90
CA VAL A 81 6.16 9.64 -5.76
C VAL A 81 6.06 10.50 -7.01
N LEU A 82 5.66 11.76 -6.84
CA LEU A 82 5.40 12.69 -7.95
C LEU A 82 6.69 13.38 -8.40
N PRO A 83 6.82 13.73 -9.70
CA PRO A 83 7.98 14.49 -10.15
C PRO A 83 7.97 15.90 -9.57
N VAL A 84 9.14 16.38 -9.11
CA VAL A 84 9.30 17.74 -8.62
C VAL A 84 10.01 18.58 -9.67
N THR A 85 9.27 19.46 -10.35
CA THR A 85 9.77 20.24 -11.50
C THR A 85 10.75 21.36 -11.14
N ASN A 86 10.84 21.74 -9.86
CA ASN A 86 11.64 22.89 -9.38
C ASN A 86 12.79 22.52 -8.44
N ARG A 87 13.12 21.24 -8.29
CA ARG A 87 14.20 20.77 -7.43
C ARG A 87 15.08 19.78 -8.19
N SER A 88 16.31 20.18 -8.49
CA SER A 88 17.28 19.31 -9.18
C SER A 88 17.72 18.11 -8.34
N ASP A 89 17.47 18.13 -7.03
CA ASP A 89 17.78 17.08 -6.05
C ASP A 89 16.58 16.17 -5.70
N ALA A 90 15.36 16.54 -6.09
CA ALA A 90 14.15 15.76 -5.87
C ALA A 90 13.97 14.72 -7.00
N GLY A 91 14.87 13.73 -7.00
CA GLY A 91 14.79 12.58 -7.89
C GLY A 91 13.76 11.55 -7.43
N LEU A 92 13.51 10.56 -8.28
CA LEU A 92 12.73 9.38 -7.92
C LEU A 92 13.58 8.39 -7.09
N PRO A 93 13.00 7.63 -6.15
CA PRO A 93 13.74 6.67 -5.32
C PRO A 93 14.64 5.69 -6.09
N ILE A 94 14.23 5.26 -7.29
CA ILE A 94 15.00 4.36 -8.14
C ILE A 94 16.42 4.87 -8.44
N GLY A 95 16.63 6.19 -8.44
CA GLY A 95 17.93 6.81 -8.69
C GLY A 95 18.98 6.58 -7.58
N GLU A 96 18.56 6.14 -6.39
CA GLU A 96 19.49 5.80 -5.30
C GLU A 96 20.15 4.43 -5.51
N VAL A 97 19.42 3.51 -6.16
CA VAL A 97 19.83 2.11 -6.34
C VAL A 97 20.28 1.82 -7.78
N CYS A 98 19.73 2.51 -8.77
CA CYS A 98 19.98 2.28 -10.18
C CYS A 98 20.66 3.49 -10.84
N ARG A 99 21.87 3.28 -11.36
CA ARG A 99 22.68 4.32 -12.04
C ARG A 99 22.69 4.17 -13.57
N GLU A 100 21.69 3.48 -14.11
CA GLU A 100 21.57 3.30 -15.56
C GLU A 100 21.43 4.64 -16.27
N ALA A 101 22.29 4.89 -17.26
CA ALA A 101 22.35 6.16 -17.96
C ALA A 101 21.00 6.56 -18.58
N ALA A 102 20.24 5.57 -19.06
CA ALA A 102 18.91 5.77 -19.65
C ALA A 102 17.89 6.42 -18.69
N LEU A 103 18.05 6.23 -17.36
CA LEU A 103 17.18 6.90 -16.39
C LEU A 103 17.47 8.41 -16.33
N TYR A 104 18.70 8.86 -16.64
CA TYR A 104 19.15 10.25 -16.57
C TYR A 104 19.19 10.93 -17.94
N ASP A 105 18.77 10.22 -18.99
CA ASP A 105 18.65 10.74 -20.34
C ASP A 105 17.22 11.25 -20.55
N ASP A 106 17.03 12.57 -20.52
CA ASP A 106 15.72 13.21 -20.71
C ASP A 106 15.08 12.91 -22.07
N SER A 107 15.87 12.47 -23.07
CA SER A 107 15.33 12.06 -24.36
C SER A 107 14.66 10.68 -24.33
N LEU A 108 15.06 9.83 -23.37
CA LEU A 108 14.52 8.48 -23.18
C LEU A 108 13.51 8.42 -22.03
N PHE A 109 13.76 9.17 -20.95
CA PHE A 109 12.97 9.16 -19.74
C PHE A 109 12.75 10.59 -19.23
N ARG A 110 11.62 11.18 -19.61
CA ARG A 110 11.24 12.53 -19.18
C ARG A 110 10.79 12.51 -17.73
N ARG A 111 11.74 12.75 -16.82
CA ARG A 111 11.52 12.72 -15.37
C ARG A 111 10.42 13.65 -14.90
N GLU A 112 10.27 14.80 -15.55
CA GLU A 112 9.24 15.80 -15.26
C GLU A 112 7.79 15.29 -15.45
N TYR A 113 7.59 14.18 -16.19
CA TYR A 113 6.30 13.52 -16.39
C TYR A 113 6.28 12.07 -15.85
N ALA A 114 7.30 11.68 -15.10
CA ALA A 114 7.41 10.35 -14.56
C ALA A 114 7.20 10.37 -13.05
N ALA A 115 6.34 9.48 -12.58
CA ALA A 115 6.13 9.22 -11.16
C ALA A 115 6.61 7.80 -10.83
N GLU A 116 7.01 7.56 -9.58
CA GLU A 116 7.44 6.23 -9.13
C GLU A 116 6.43 5.61 -8.17
N VAL A 117 5.97 4.41 -8.49
CA VAL A 117 5.20 3.57 -7.59
C VAL A 117 6.15 2.91 -6.59
N SER A 118 5.92 3.09 -5.30
CA SER A 118 6.72 2.47 -4.24
C SER A 118 5.89 2.16 -3.00
N ARG A 119 6.52 1.55 -1.98
CA ARG A 119 5.90 1.23 -0.67
C ARG A 119 4.53 0.52 -0.78
N PHE A 120 4.46 -0.48 -1.64
CA PHE A 120 3.28 -1.32 -1.83
C PHE A 120 3.12 -2.26 -0.63
N ALA A 121 2.26 -1.90 0.33
CA ALA A 121 2.08 -2.61 1.58
C ALA A 121 0.71 -3.30 1.63
N ILE A 122 0.66 -4.56 2.04
CA ILE A 122 -0.59 -5.27 2.34
C ILE A 122 -0.49 -5.74 3.78
N ALA A 123 -1.49 -5.51 4.61
CA ALA A 123 -1.46 -5.96 6.01
C ALA A 123 -1.40 -7.50 6.10
N LYS A 124 -0.62 -8.03 7.06
CA LYS A 124 -0.37 -9.47 7.23
C LYS A 124 -1.64 -10.33 7.34
N THR A 125 -2.66 -9.81 8.00
CA THR A 125 -3.98 -10.46 8.16
C THR A 125 -4.65 -10.75 6.81
N PHE A 126 -4.42 -9.90 5.82
CA PHE A 126 -4.94 -10.05 4.46
C PHE A 126 -3.98 -10.84 3.54
N ARG A 127 -2.67 -10.84 3.81
CA ARG A 127 -1.67 -11.64 3.06
C ARG A 127 -1.77 -13.14 3.33
N ARG A 128 -1.93 -13.54 4.60
CA ARG A 128 -1.89 -14.96 5.02
C ARG A 128 -2.82 -15.88 4.23
N ARG A 129 -3.92 -15.36 3.69
CA ARG A 129 -4.92 -16.17 2.97
C ARG A 129 -4.67 -16.33 1.46
N ILE A 130 -3.73 -15.57 0.89
CA ILE A 130 -3.29 -15.77 -0.50
C ILE A 130 -2.36 -17.00 -0.61
N GLY A 131 -1.79 -17.49 0.53
CA GLY A 131 -0.83 -18.61 0.54
C GLY A 131 -1.00 -19.70 1.62
N GLU A 132 -1.71 -19.48 2.73
CA GLU A 132 -1.81 -20.50 3.80
C GLU A 132 -3.03 -21.42 3.64
N GLN A 133 -2.76 -22.60 3.08
CA GLN A 133 -3.47 -23.87 3.32
C GLN A 133 -3.12 -24.45 4.72
N GLY A 134 -3.23 -23.65 5.79
CA GLY A 134 -3.21 -24.13 7.17
C GLY A 134 -2.01 -23.70 8.03
N SER A 135 -2.24 -22.80 8.99
CA SER A 135 -2.08 -23.04 10.43
C SER A 135 -2.19 -21.71 11.20
N PRO A 136 -3.09 -21.56 12.19
CA PRO A 136 -3.17 -20.35 12.99
C PRO A 136 -2.27 -20.46 14.23
N CYS A 137 -1.38 -19.49 14.45
CA CYS A 137 -0.79 -19.30 15.78
C CYS A 137 -0.49 -17.84 16.09
N GLY A 138 -0.72 -17.49 17.36
CA GLY A 138 -0.41 -16.22 18.02
C GLY A 138 -1.66 -15.41 18.38
N VAL A 139 -2.10 -15.46 19.64
CA VAL A 139 -3.21 -14.64 20.18
C VAL A 139 -2.64 -13.43 20.93
N THR A 140 -2.86 -12.25 20.36
CA THR A 140 -2.65 -10.90 20.91
C THR A 140 -3.98 -10.14 20.79
N GLU A 141 -4.13 -8.93 21.36
CA GLU A 141 -5.36 -8.14 21.15
C GLU A 141 -5.59 -7.76 19.67
N GLU A 142 -4.52 -7.53 18.90
CA GLU A 142 -4.58 -7.44 17.43
C GLU A 142 -5.08 -8.74 16.80
N SER A 143 -4.77 -9.89 17.40
CA SER A 143 -5.30 -11.17 16.95
C SER A 143 -6.80 -11.30 17.18
N LEU A 144 -7.41 -10.63 18.15
CA LEU A 144 -8.87 -10.65 18.35
C LEU A 144 -9.60 -9.90 17.23
N ARG A 145 -9.15 -8.68 16.89
CA ARG A 145 -9.63 -7.99 15.68
C ARG A 145 -9.31 -8.78 14.42
N ALA A 146 -8.13 -9.37 14.34
CA ALA A 146 -7.76 -10.23 13.23
C ALA A 146 -8.63 -11.49 13.15
N ILE A 147 -9.18 -12.00 14.27
CA ILE A 147 -10.11 -13.14 14.31
C ILE A 147 -11.47 -12.73 13.73
N ASP A 148 -12.01 -11.57 14.11
CA ASP A 148 -13.28 -11.08 13.55
C ASP A 148 -13.15 -10.76 12.06
N VAL A 149 -12.08 -10.04 11.68
CA VAL A 149 -11.71 -9.79 10.27
C VAL A 149 -11.49 -11.12 9.53
N ALA A 150 -10.86 -12.11 10.16
CA ALA A 150 -10.65 -13.44 9.61
C ALA A 150 -11.96 -14.21 9.44
N ALA A 151 -12.93 -14.08 10.35
CA ALA A 151 -14.22 -14.74 10.22
C ALA A 151 -14.97 -14.19 8.99
N GLU A 152 -14.99 -12.86 8.83
CA GLU A 152 -15.62 -12.20 7.68
C GLU A 152 -14.92 -12.55 6.35
N LEU A 153 -13.59 -12.44 6.30
CA LEU A 153 -12.82 -12.77 5.09
C LEU A 153 -12.90 -14.26 4.71
N ASN A 154 -13.32 -15.16 5.60
CA ASN A 154 -13.37 -16.61 5.33
C ASN A 154 -14.59 -17.00 4.49
N ASN A 155 -15.67 -16.21 4.56
CA ASN A 155 -16.80 -16.36 3.66
C ASN A 155 -16.47 -15.88 2.24
N ASP A 156 -15.47 -15.01 2.09
CA ASP A 156 -15.26 -14.20 0.87
C ASP A 156 -13.91 -14.44 0.18
N ARG A 157 -13.49 -15.72 0.18
CA ARG A 157 -12.18 -16.22 -0.32
C ARG A 157 -11.87 -15.84 -1.77
N ARG A 158 -12.88 -15.54 -2.59
CA ARG A 158 -12.69 -15.18 -4.01
C ARG A 158 -12.23 -13.73 -4.21
N VAL A 159 -12.59 -12.81 -3.32
CA VAL A 159 -12.32 -11.36 -3.50
C VAL A 159 -10.99 -10.95 -2.88
N ALA A 160 -10.54 -11.66 -1.83
CA ALA A 160 -9.24 -11.44 -1.20
C ALA A 160 -8.04 -11.63 -2.16
N HIS A 161 -8.22 -12.34 -3.28
CA HIS A 161 -7.20 -12.51 -4.32
C HIS A 161 -6.97 -11.22 -5.15
N HIS A 162 -7.83 -10.20 -4.98
CA HIS A 162 -7.81 -8.98 -5.78
C HIS A 162 -7.43 -7.73 -4.98
N LEU A 163 -6.81 -7.84 -3.80
CA LEU A 163 -6.31 -6.67 -3.04
C LEU A 163 -5.45 -5.74 -3.91
N THR A 164 -4.61 -6.35 -4.76
CA THR A 164 -3.75 -5.62 -5.69
C THR A 164 -4.54 -4.80 -6.70
N LEU A 165 -5.76 -5.22 -7.07
CA LEU A 165 -6.60 -4.51 -8.04
C LEU A 165 -6.96 -3.11 -7.55
N GLY A 166 -7.39 -2.97 -6.29
CA GLY A 166 -7.72 -1.65 -5.75
C GLY A 166 -6.51 -0.75 -5.62
N LEU A 167 -5.38 -1.29 -5.16
CA LEU A 167 -4.14 -0.52 -5.06
C LEU A 167 -3.62 -0.08 -6.44
N ILE A 168 -3.72 -0.93 -7.46
CA ILE A 168 -3.37 -0.54 -8.84
C ILE A 168 -4.37 0.48 -9.40
N SER A 169 -5.67 0.30 -9.16
CA SER A 169 -6.70 1.27 -9.56
C SER A 169 -6.43 2.64 -8.95
N SER A 170 -6.03 2.69 -7.68
CA SER A 170 -5.75 3.94 -6.99
C SER A 170 -4.51 4.64 -7.54
N LEU A 171 -3.50 3.90 -8.02
CA LEU A 171 -2.34 4.49 -8.70
C LEU A 171 -2.76 5.22 -9.98
N VAL A 172 -3.68 4.65 -10.75
CA VAL A 172 -4.22 5.29 -11.95
C VAL A 172 -4.98 6.56 -11.57
N GLU A 173 -5.85 6.50 -10.57
CA GLU A 173 -6.58 7.68 -10.06
C GLU A 173 -5.63 8.79 -9.59
N MET A 174 -4.61 8.45 -8.79
CA MET A 174 -3.60 9.40 -8.31
C MET A 174 -2.72 9.98 -9.44
N SER A 175 -2.63 9.33 -10.60
CA SER A 175 -1.76 9.76 -11.71
C SER A 175 -2.38 10.78 -12.67
N VAL A 176 -3.70 11.00 -12.59
CA VAL A 176 -4.46 11.85 -13.53
C VAL A 176 -4.69 13.27 -12.98
N GLU A 177 -4.31 13.52 -11.73
CA GLU A 177 -4.43 14.83 -11.07
C GLU A 177 -3.22 15.74 -11.32
#